data_AF-A0A6I4UIE8-F1
#
_entry.id   AF-A0A6I4UIE8-F1
#
_cell.length_a   1.000
_cell.length_b   1.000
_cell.length_c   1.000
_cell.angle_alpha   90.00
_cell.angle_beta   90.00
_cell.angle_gamma   90.00
#
_symmetry.space_group_name_H-M   'P 1'
#
loop_
_entity.id
_entity.type
_entity.pdbx_description
1 polymer ?
#
loop_
_entity_poly.entity_id
_entity_poly.type
_entity_poly.pdbx_seq_one_letter_code
_entity_poly.pdbx_strand_id
1 'polypeptide(L)'
;ARYLELGNVRLVAEQLVAEGIGAPLRVSSKGQAIGGCPLTRGQLNYILKNPIYAGNIAHKGTVHPGNHDAIIEREKWDRVQARLAANVQGERSARVSSTSLLTGLLYDADREPLVPVHARKAKTQYRYYVSRFLQHGTEPGARTGMRIPAREIEQVVRQELTSLMGDPLLLAHACGLVITPEMLAQINQDCANALPEMLRSNAKLAGIVSRITIRTDRIDIELALAGISKLFGVPASHHSEQTFTQSASVRLTRTGHVVRLVHDNGVAALKQADPSLVRLILKARHWWNELAKGEITIQILAVREGVSASYITRVVRLAFLAPDIVEAILAGTMRAGIDGVTMVRTGAVPEDWDKQRMRFLSGVSG
;
A
#
# COMPACT_ATOMS: atom_id res chain seq x y z
N ALA A 1 24.55 9.84 -30.79
CA ALA A 1 23.56 10.47 -31.68
C ALA A 1 22.16 10.31 -31.08
N ARG A 2 21.60 9.09 -31.06
CA ARG A 2 20.25 8.75 -30.51
C ARG A 2 19.82 9.45 -29.22
N TYR A 3 20.66 9.48 -28.19
CA TYR A 3 20.29 10.18 -26.94
C TYR A 3 20.14 11.69 -27.11
N LEU A 4 20.96 12.32 -27.96
CA LEU A 4 20.83 13.76 -28.27
C LEU A 4 19.62 14.05 -29.16
N GLU A 5 19.12 13.09 -29.93
CA GLU A 5 17.89 13.24 -30.71
C GLU A 5 16.66 13.10 -29.81
N LEU A 6 16.55 11.98 -29.09
CA LEU A 6 15.38 11.65 -28.27
C LEU A 6 15.31 12.42 -26.96
N GLY A 7 16.45 12.84 -26.42
CA GLY A 7 16.55 13.58 -25.17
C GLY A 7 16.17 12.85 -23.90
N ASN A 8 15.69 11.61 -24.00
CA ASN A 8 15.18 10.83 -22.89
C ASN A 8 15.75 9.40 -22.93
N VAL A 9 16.42 9.00 -21.84
CA VAL A 9 17.05 7.67 -21.70
C VAL A 9 16.01 6.54 -21.80
N ARG A 10 14.76 6.80 -21.43
CA ARG A 10 13.66 5.82 -21.59
C ARG A 10 13.35 5.56 -23.06
N LEU A 11 13.21 6.61 -23.86
CA LEU A 11 12.91 6.49 -25.29
C LEU A 11 14.07 5.78 -26.01
N VAL A 12 15.31 6.07 -25.61
CA VAL A 12 16.48 5.34 -26.12
C VAL A 12 16.40 3.85 -25.77
N ALA A 13 16.02 3.50 -24.54
CA ALA A 13 15.85 2.09 -24.15
C ALA A 13 14.75 1.39 -24.97
N GLU A 14 13.61 2.04 -25.17
CA GLU A 14 12.49 1.50 -25.96
C GLU A 14 12.88 1.30 -27.43
N GLN A 15 13.61 2.25 -28.02
CA GLN A 15 14.13 2.12 -29.38
C GLN A 15 15.16 0.99 -29.52
N LEU A 16 16.10 0.86 -28.58
CA LEU A 16 17.10 -0.22 -28.60
C LEU A 16 16.45 -1.60 -28.51
N VAL A 17 15.37 -1.73 -27.73
CA VAL A 17 14.57 -2.97 -27.68
C VAL A 17 13.88 -3.24 -29.02
N ALA A 18 13.27 -2.23 -29.64
CA ALA A 18 12.60 -2.37 -30.93
C ALA A 18 13.55 -2.81 -32.05
N GLU A 19 14.81 -2.39 -31.97
CA GLU A 19 15.86 -2.74 -32.95
C GLU A 19 16.66 -4.00 -32.57
N GLY A 20 16.30 -4.69 -31.47
CA GLY A 20 16.99 -5.90 -31.03
C GLY A 20 18.42 -5.68 -30.51
N ILE A 21 18.77 -4.44 -30.14
CA ILE A 21 20.10 -4.07 -29.66
C ILE A 21 20.16 -4.25 -28.13
N GLY A 22 20.85 -5.30 -27.69
CA GLY A 22 20.99 -5.67 -26.28
C GLY A 22 22.43 -5.67 -25.77
N ALA A 23 22.60 -6.05 -24.50
CA ALA A 23 23.92 -6.33 -23.96
C ALA A 23 24.53 -7.55 -24.67
N PRO A 24 25.82 -7.52 -25.04
CA PRO A 24 26.44 -8.63 -25.77
C PRO A 24 26.36 -9.93 -24.97
N LEU A 25 26.08 -11.03 -25.66
CA LEU A 25 26.12 -12.36 -25.06
C LEU A 25 27.58 -12.74 -24.80
N ARG A 26 27.89 -13.10 -23.55
CA ARG A 26 29.20 -13.58 -23.13
C ARG A 26 29.04 -14.95 -22.51
N VAL A 27 29.96 -15.86 -22.81
CA VAL A 27 29.99 -17.18 -22.18
C VAL A 27 31.10 -17.15 -21.13
N SER A 28 30.75 -17.40 -19.87
CA SER A 28 31.72 -17.55 -18.80
C SER A 28 32.59 -18.78 -19.05
N SER A 29 33.79 -18.83 -18.46
CA SER A 29 34.67 -20.00 -18.49
C SER A 29 34.01 -21.29 -17.96
N LYS A 30 32.91 -21.15 -17.21
CA LYS A 30 32.06 -22.26 -16.72
C LYS A 30 30.87 -22.62 -17.64
N GLY A 31 30.82 -22.11 -18.87
CA GLY A 31 29.75 -22.39 -19.83
C GLY A 31 28.42 -21.67 -19.59
N GLN A 32 28.34 -20.78 -18.59
CA GLN A 32 27.14 -19.98 -18.35
C GLN A 32 27.06 -18.77 -19.27
N ALA A 33 25.94 -18.62 -19.98
CA ALA A 33 25.63 -17.45 -20.76
C ALA A 33 25.28 -16.27 -19.84
N ILE A 34 26.01 -15.15 -19.99
CA ILE A 34 25.84 -13.88 -19.28
C ILE A 34 25.65 -12.80 -20.33
N GLY A 35 24.54 -12.06 -20.28
CA GLY A 35 24.20 -11.05 -21.29
C GLY A 35 23.08 -11.50 -22.23
N GLY A 36 22.91 -10.84 -23.36
CA GLY A 36 21.79 -11.08 -24.29
C GLY A 36 20.45 -10.45 -23.87
N CYS A 37 20.42 -9.73 -22.75
CA CYS A 37 19.23 -9.02 -22.27
C CYS A 37 19.17 -7.57 -22.81
N PRO A 38 17.97 -6.97 -22.88
CA PRO A 38 17.81 -5.53 -23.13
C PRO A 38 18.65 -4.67 -22.18
N LEU A 39 19.21 -3.58 -22.70
CA LEU A 39 19.95 -2.61 -21.89
C LEU A 39 19.00 -1.89 -20.93
N THR A 40 19.26 -2.04 -19.63
CA THR A 40 18.47 -1.36 -18.59
C THR A 40 18.76 0.15 -18.58
N ARG A 41 17.83 0.94 -18.06
CA ARG A 41 18.01 2.39 -17.87
C ARG A 41 19.23 2.74 -17.03
N GLY A 42 19.54 1.93 -16.01
CA GLY A 42 20.72 2.12 -15.17
C GLY A 42 22.01 1.96 -15.97
N GLN A 43 22.09 0.91 -16.79
CA GLN A 43 23.22 0.68 -17.69
C GLN A 43 23.37 1.79 -18.73
N LEU A 44 22.27 2.25 -19.34
CA LEU A 44 22.31 3.37 -20.29
C LEU A 44 22.79 4.67 -19.64
N ASN A 45 22.30 4.98 -18.43
CA ASN A 45 22.79 6.14 -17.68
C ASN A 45 24.27 6.03 -17.33
N TYR A 46 24.72 4.84 -16.94
CA TYR A 46 26.13 4.59 -16.67
C TYR A 46 26.98 4.81 -17.92
N ILE A 47 26.57 4.25 -19.06
CA ILE A 47 27.27 4.42 -20.35
C ILE A 47 27.33 5.91 -20.73
N LEU A 48 26.20 6.63 -20.66
CA LEU A 48 26.15 8.04 -21.05
C LEU A 48 26.94 8.97 -20.12
N LYS A 49 27.12 8.62 -18.84
CA LYS A 49 27.88 9.43 -17.88
C LYS A 49 29.37 9.10 -17.84
N ASN A 50 29.79 7.97 -18.37
CA ASN A 50 31.16 7.51 -18.22
C ASN A 50 32.12 8.38 -19.06
N PRO A 51 33.08 9.10 -18.44
CA PRO A 51 34.03 9.96 -19.15
C PRO A 51 35.05 9.19 -19.98
N ILE A 52 35.14 7.86 -19.81
CA ILE A 52 36.07 7.00 -20.56
C ILE A 52 35.84 7.10 -22.07
N TYR A 53 34.58 7.26 -22.50
CA TYR A 53 34.26 7.39 -23.92
C TYR A 53 34.78 8.68 -24.54
N ALA A 54 35.03 9.71 -23.72
CA ALA A 54 35.60 11.00 -24.13
C ALA A 54 37.10 11.10 -23.82
N GLY A 55 37.82 9.97 -23.68
CA GLY A 55 39.28 9.94 -23.46
C GLY A 55 39.72 10.26 -22.03
N ASN A 56 38.81 10.22 -21.04
CA ASN A 56 39.11 10.62 -19.66
C ASN A 56 38.81 9.51 -18.64
N ILE A 57 39.54 9.44 -17.54
CA ILE A 57 39.36 8.44 -16.48
C ILE A 57 38.92 9.12 -15.19
N ALA A 58 37.83 8.64 -14.60
CA ALA A 58 37.37 9.11 -13.28
C ALA A 58 38.04 8.29 -12.16
N HIS A 59 38.69 8.96 -11.21
CA HIS A 59 39.26 8.33 -10.01
C HIS A 59 38.93 9.17 -8.77
N LYS A 60 38.35 8.54 -7.73
CA LYS A 60 38.03 9.19 -6.44
C LYS A 60 37.34 10.57 -6.55
N GLY A 61 36.49 10.75 -7.55
CA GLY A 61 35.72 11.99 -7.76
C GLY A 61 36.41 13.04 -8.65
N THR A 62 37.66 12.84 -9.07
CA THR A 62 38.36 13.68 -10.04
C THR A 62 38.44 13.00 -11.41
N VAL A 63 38.42 13.79 -12.48
CA VAL A 63 38.48 13.31 -13.87
C VAL A 63 39.85 13.69 -14.44
N HIS A 64 40.59 12.71 -14.94
CA HIS A 64 41.95 12.87 -15.48
C HIS A 64 41.97 12.50 -16.97
N PRO A 65 42.88 13.06 -17.78
CA PRO A 65 43.10 12.59 -19.14
C PRO A 65 43.59 11.14 -19.12
N GLY A 66 42.96 10.28 -19.94
CA GLY A 66 43.38 8.90 -20.13
C GLY A 66 44.43 8.78 -21.24
N ASN A 67 45.17 7.68 -21.23
CA ASN A 67 46.16 7.37 -22.28
C ASN A 67 45.54 6.68 -23.50
N HIS A 68 44.22 6.74 -23.66
CA HIS A 68 43.48 6.09 -24.73
C HIS A 68 42.75 7.13 -25.59
N ASP A 69 42.64 6.84 -26.88
CA ASP A 69 41.90 7.71 -27.80
C ASP A 69 40.42 7.75 -27.44
N ALA A 70 39.83 8.94 -27.55
CA ALA A 70 38.41 9.13 -27.30
C ALA A 70 37.56 8.40 -28.36
N ILE A 71 36.58 7.62 -27.89
CA ILE A 71 35.60 6.93 -28.76
C ILE A 71 34.58 7.93 -29.31
N ILE A 72 34.28 9.00 -28.56
CA ILE A 72 33.41 10.10 -28.98
C ILE A 72 34.10 11.45 -28.82
N GLU A 73 33.82 12.36 -29.75
CA GLU A 73 34.27 13.74 -29.70
C GLU A 73 33.86 14.43 -28.39
N ARG A 74 34.76 15.25 -27.86
CA ARG A 74 34.56 15.93 -26.58
C ARG A 74 33.32 16.81 -26.58
N GLU A 75 33.13 17.59 -27.64
CA GLU A 75 31.96 18.46 -27.80
C GLU A 75 30.64 17.68 -27.76
N LYS A 76 30.61 16.50 -28.40
CA LYS A 76 29.43 15.62 -28.38
C LYS A 76 29.16 15.06 -26.98
N TRP A 77 30.20 14.71 -26.23
CA TRP A 77 30.06 14.28 -24.83
C TRP A 77 29.56 15.42 -23.93
N ASP A 78 30.10 16.63 -24.10
CA ASP A 78 29.69 17.80 -23.31
C ASP A 78 28.21 18.12 -23.53
N ARG A 79 27.74 18.07 -24.78
CA ARG A 79 26.31 18.23 -25.11
C ARG A 79 25.42 17.17 -24.45
N VAL A 80 25.89 15.92 -24.33
CA VAL A 80 25.17 14.85 -23.64
C VAL A 80 25.10 15.15 -22.14
N GLN A 81 26.20 15.57 -21.52
CA GLN A 81 26.22 15.91 -20.10
C GLN A 81 25.34 17.13 -19.79
N ALA A 82 25.40 18.17 -20.61
CA ALA A 82 24.55 19.35 -20.47
C ALA A 82 23.06 18.97 -20.52
N ARG A 83 22.66 18.09 -21.46
CA ARG A 83 21.28 17.60 -21.55
C ARG A 83 20.90 16.71 -20.36
N LEU A 84 21.80 15.87 -19.88
CA LEU A 84 21.57 15.07 -18.66
C LEU A 84 21.39 15.97 -17.43
N ALA A 85 22.19 17.04 -17.29
CA ALA A 85 22.11 17.99 -16.19
C ALA A 85 20.81 18.82 -16.24
N ALA A 86 20.43 19.32 -17.43
CA ALA A 86 19.17 20.03 -17.62
C ALA A 86 17.96 19.15 -17.27
N ASN A 87 18.00 17.86 -17.62
CA ASN A 87 16.96 16.89 -17.27
C ASN A 87 16.89 16.56 -15.76
N VAL A 88 17.92 16.89 -14.97
CA VAL A 88 17.89 16.78 -13.50
C VAL A 88 17.23 18.01 -12.87
N GLN A 89 17.32 19.17 -13.52
CA GLN A 89 16.74 20.45 -13.06
C GLN A 89 15.30 20.70 -13.50
N GLY A 90 14.79 19.97 -14.50
CA GLY A 90 13.38 20.02 -14.84
C GLY A 90 12.54 19.67 -13.61
N GLU A 91 11.53 20.49 -13.31
CA GLU A 91 10.48 20.12 -12.37
C GLU A 91 10.11 18.66 -12.66
N ARG A 92 10.09 17.83 -11.61
CA ARG A 92 9.35 16.57 -11.71
C ARG A 92 7.93 16.97 -12.06
N SER A 93 7.57 17.02 -13.34
CA SER A 93 6.18 17.18 -13.75
C SER A 93 5.44 16.14 -12.96
N ALA A 94 4.60 16.62 -12.05
CA ALA A 94 3.85 15.79 -11.14
C ALA A 94 3.24 14.69 -12.00
N ARG A 95 3.64 13.44 -11.75
CA ARG A 95 3.11 12.30 -12.48
C ARG A 95 1.60 12.42 -12.43
N VAL A 96 1.01 12.63 -13.60
CA VAL A 96 -0.43 12.65 -13.80
C VAL A 96 -0.97 11.32 -13.25
N SER A 97 -1.96 11.46 -12.36
CA SER A 97 -2.64 10.42 -11.58
C SER A 97 -1.76 9.71 -10.55
N SER A 98 -1.66 10.27 -9.34
CA SER A 98 -1.39 9.45 -8.16
C SER A 98 -2.52 8.42 -8.03
N THR A 99 -2.26 7.17 -8.41
CA THR A 99 -3.20 6.04 -8.26
C THR A 99 -3.43 5.65 -6.79
N SER A 100 -2.89 6.41 -5.83
CA SER A 100 -2.91 6.10 -4.40
C SER A 100 -3.10 7.40 -3.61
N LEU A 101 -4.14 7.44 -2.79
CA LEU A 101 -4.69 8.65 -2.16
C LEU A 101 -3.68 9.34 -1.23
N LEU A 102 -2.84 8.57 -0.55
CA LEU A 102 -1.95 9.04 0.51
C LEU A 102 -0.51 9.24 0.04
N THR A 103 -0.32 9.36 -1.29
CA THR A 103 1.01 9.60 -1.87
C THR A 103 1.60 10.90 -1.29
N GLY A 104 2.80 10.81 -0.72
CA GLY A 104 3.51 11.95 -0.12
C GLY A 104 3.08 12.32 1.31
N LEU A 105 2.04 11.66 1.85
CA LEU A 105 1.51 11.94 3.18
C LEU A 105 1.96 10.91 4.23
N LEU A 106 2.38 9.70 3.82
CA LEU A 106 2.73 8.61 4.75
C LEU A 106 4.21 8.59 5.12
N TYR A 107 4.47 8.48 6.42
CA TYR A 107 5.79 8.38 7.02
C TYR A 107 5.78 7.29 8.09
N ASP A 108 6.93 6.68 8.37
CA ASP A 108 7.10 5.80 9.52
C ASP A 108 7.53 6.61 10.77
N ALA A 109 7.70 5.90 11.90
CA ALA A 109 8.14 6.49 13.16
C ALA A 109 9.50 7.19 13.08
N ASP A 110 10.36 6.82 12.13
CA ASP A 110 11.68 7.41 11.91
C ASP A 110 11.63 8.59 10.91
N ARG A 111 10.42 9.04 10.53
CA ARG A 111 10.16 10.06 9.51
C ARG A 111 10.64 9.68 8.10
N GLU A 112 10.80 8.40 7.82
CA GLU A 112 11.08 7.94 6.46
C GLU A 112 9.78 7.88 5.66
N PRO A 113 9.77 8.41 4.42
CA PRO A 113 8.57 8.42 3.60
C PRO A 113 8.23 7.00 3.11
N LEU A 114 6.95 6.64 3.20
CA LEU A 114 6.42 5.45 2.52
C LEU A 114 5.92 5.82 1.12
N VAL A 115 6.30 5.00 0.16
CA VAL A 115 6.06 5.23 -1.27
C VAL A 115 5.10 4.19 -1.84
N PRO A 116 4.13 4.60 -2.68
CA PRO A 116 3.19 3.66 -3.28
C PRO A 116 3.89 2.75 -4.30
N VAL A 117 3.68 1.46 -4.17
CA VAL A 117 4.16 0.39 -5.06
C VAL A 117 2.99 -0.52 -5.40
N HIS A 118 3.03 -1.10 -6.59
CA HIS A 118 2.05 -2.11 -6.98
C HIS A 118 2.73 -3.37 -7.50
N ALA A 119 2.08 -4.51 -7.30
CA ALA A 119 2.44 -5.79 -7.89
C ALA A 119 1.22 -6.36 -8.62
N ARG A 120 1.42 -7.01 -9.76
CA ARG A 120 0.35 -7.71 -10.50
C ARG A 120 0.56 -9.21 -10.41
N LYS A 121 -0.51 -9.95 -10.11
CA LYS A 121 -0.55 -11.40 -10.22
C LYS A 121 -1.80 -11.78 -11.03
N ALA A 122 -1.61 -12.43 -12.18
CA ALA A 122 -2.66 -12.66 -13.15
C ALA A 122 -3.43 -11.36 -13.48
N LYS A 123 -4.77 -11.34 -13.29
CA LYS A 123 -5.62 -10.17 -13.54
C LYS A 123 -5.75 -9.22 -12.33
N THR A 124 -5.15 -9.55 -11.18
CA THR A 124 -5.31 -8.78 -9.93
C THR A 124 -4.10 -7.89 -9.66
N GLN A 125 -4.34 -6.59 -9.42
CA GLN A 125 -3.34 -5.62 -9.01
C GLN A 125 -3.41 -5.38 -7.50
N TYR A 126 -2.30 -5.59 -6.81
CA TYR A 126 -2.13 -5.33 -5.38
C TYR A 126 -1.35 -4.04 -5.18
N ARG A 127 -1.86 -3.14 -4.33
CA ARG A 127 -1.26 -1.84 -4.01
C ARG A 127 -0.74 -1.83 -2.58
N TYR A 128 0.45 -1.28 -2.38
CA TYR A 128 1.13 -1.19 -1.08
C TYR A 128 1.81 0.16 -0.92
N TYR A 129 1.97 0.62 0.31
CA TYR A 129 2.95 1.62 0.67
C TYR A 129 4.15 0.92 1.31
N VAL A 130 5.35 1.19 0.84
CA VAL A 130 6.59 0.56 1.33
C VAL A 130 7.60 1.61 1.75
N SER A 131 8.42 1.31 2.76
CA SER A 131 9.55 2.18 3.12
C SER A 131 10.46 2.38 1.91
N ARG A 132 10.84 3.63 1.64
CA ARG A 132 11.57 4.02 0.42
C ARG A 132 12.87 3.23 0.19
N PHE A 133 13.61 2.92 1.25
CA PHE A 133 14.86 2.17 1.16
C PHE A 133 14.69 0.72 0.64
N LEU A 134 13.51 0.12 0.80
CA LEU A 134 13.20 -1.20 0.25
C LEU A 134 13.10 -1.21 -1.29
N GLN A 135 12.95 -0.06 -1.95
CA GLN A 135 12.85 0.02 -3.41
C GLN A 135 14.21 -0.08 -4.12
N HIS A 136 15.32 0.11 -3.42
CA HIS A 136 16.65 0.25 -4.03
C HIS A 136 17.58 -0.94 -3.76
N GLY A 137 17.06 -2.04 -3.21
CA GLY A 137 17.80 -3.29 -3.08
C GLY A 137 19.04 -3.19 -2.19
N THR A 138 19.08 -2.22 -1.27
CA THR A 138 20.19 -2.08 -0.33
C THR A 138 20.15 -3.20 0.71
N GLU A 139 21.33 -3.72 1.05
CA GLU A 139 21.56 -4.89 1.89
C GLU A 139 20.80 -4.88 3.24
N PRO A 140 20.46 -6.06 3.78
CA PRO A 140 19.79 -6.19 5.08
C PRO A 140 20.75 -5.82 6.22
N GLY A 141 20.69 -4.57 6.65
CA GLY A 141 21.41 -4.09 7.83
C GLY A 141 20.67 -2.96 8.53
N ALA A 142 20.24 -3.23 9.76
CA ALA A 142 19.71 -2.31 10.79
C ALA A 142 18.24 -1.83 10.74
N ARG A 143 17.51 -1.81 9.61
CA ARG A 143 16.12 -1.30 9.58
C ARG A 143 15.09 -2.31 9.06
N THR A 144 14.06 -2.57 9.86
CA THR A 144 12.90 -3.39 9.46
C THR A 144 12.00 -2.58 8.54
N GLY A 145 12.15 -2.73 7.23
CA GLY A 145 11.31 -2.02 6.27
C GLY A 145 9.84 -2.41 6.36
N MET A 146 8.96 -1.42 6.28
CA MET A 146 7.51 -1.60 6.37
C MET A 146 6.89 -1.82 4.98
N ARG A 147 5.88 -2.68 4.92
CA ARG A 147 5.01 -2.86 3.75
C ARG A 147 3.57 -2.97 4.18
N ILE A 148 2.77 -1.99 3.77
CA ILE A 148 1.40 -1.79 4.25
C ILE A 148 0.45 -1.85 3.05
N PRO A 149 -0.63 -2.64 3.08
CA PRO A 149 -1.56 -2.69 1.97
C PRO A 149 -2.32 -1.37 1.85
N ALA A 150 -2.29 -0.77 0.66
CA ALA A 150 -2.79 0.58 0.43
C ALA A 150 -4.28 0.71 0.75
N ARG A 151 -5.08 -0.32 0.44
CA ARG A 151 -6.53 -0.33 0.71
C ARG A 151 -6.84 -0.22 2.20
N GLU A 152 -6.06 -0.85 3.06
CA GLU A 152 -6.34 -0.88 4.49
C GLU A 152 -6.02 0.45 5.14
N ILE A 153 -4.82 0.99 4.88
CA ILE A 153 -4.43 2.30 5.41
C ILE A 153 -5.29 3.43 4.84
N GLU A 154 -5.63 3.39 3.55
CA GLU A 154 -6.56 4.35 2.95
C GLU A 154 -7.95 4.30 3.60
N GLN A 155 -8.41 3.12 4.02
CA GLN A 155 -9.69 2.97 4.71
C GLN A 155 -9.65 3.50 6.14
N VAL A 156 -8.61 3.18 6.91
CA VAL A 156 -8.43 3.71 8.28
C VAL A 156 -8.47 5.23 8.22
N VAL A 157 -7.65 5.84 7.36
CA VAL A 157 -7.58 7.29 7.22
C VAL A 157 -8.93 7.88 6.79
N ARG A 158 -9.68 7.22 5.89
CA ARG A 158 -11.04 7.65 5.52
C ARG A 158 -12.01 7.61 6.69
N GLN A 159 -11.95 6.58 7.53
CA GLN A 159 -12.85 6.42 8.68
C GLN A 159 -12.54 7.48 9.74
N GLU A 160 -11.27 7.68 10.08
CA GLU A 160 -10.85 8.70 11.04
C GLU A 160 -11.24 10.11 10.58
N LEU A 161 -10.99 10.45 9.31
CA LEU A 161 -11.39 11.74 8.77
C LEU A 161 -12.91 11.90 8.71
N THR A 162 -13.66 10.86 8.37
CA THR A 162 -15.13 10.89 8.41
C THR A 162 -15.64 11.14 9.83
N SER A 163 -15.04 10.47 10.83
CA SER A 163 -15.42 10.64 12.24
C SER A 163 -15.13 12.06 12.72
N LEU A 164 -13.93 12.59 12.42
CA LEU A 164 -13.53 13.95 12.78
C LEU A 164 -14.42 15.01 12.12
N MET A 165 -14.73 14.85 10.83
CA MET A 165 -15.60 15.80 10.12
C MET A 165 -17.08 15.67 10.51
N GLY A 166 -17.46 14.55 11.13
CA GLY A 166 -18.79 14.34 11.71
C GLY A 166 -19.00 15.04 13.05
N ASP A 167 -17.92 15.54 13.69
CA ASP A 167 -17.98 16.36 14.90
C ASP A 167 -17.10 17.64 14.74
N PRO A 168 -17.58 18.64 13.98
CA PRO A 168 -16.80 19.85 13.72
C PRO A 168 -16.54 20.69 14.96
N LEU A 169 -17.39 20.58 16.00
CA LEU A 169 -17.21 21.27 17.28
C LEU A 169 -15.97 20.76 18.00
N LEU A 170 -15.84 19.44 18.12
CA LEU A 170 -14.66 18.80 18.70
C LEU A 170 -13.40 19.19 17.91
N LEU A 171 -13.48 19.16 16.58
CA LEU A 171 -12.35 19.51 15.72
C LEU A 171 -11.92 20.98 15.89
N ALA A 172 -12.86 21.93 15.93
CA ALA A 172 -12.52 23.33 16.16
C ALA A 172 -11.95 23.57 17.55
N HIS A 173 -12.55 22.96 18.59
CA HIS A 173 -12.04 23.06 19.95
C HIS A 173 -10.59 22.55 20.01
N ALA A 174 -10.32 21.39 19.42
CA ALA A 174 -8.98 20.80 19.37
C ALA A 174 -7.98 21.64 18.56
N CYS A 175 -8.47 22.40 17.58
CA CYS A 175 -7.67 23.32 16.77
C CYS A 175 -7.55 24.74 17.39
N GLY A 176 -8.19 25.01 18.52
CA GLY A 176 -8.25 26.34 19.13
C GLY A 176 -8.96 27.39 18.27
N LEU A 177 -9.91 26.96 17.43
CA LEU A 177 -10.73 27.84 16.60
C LEU A 177 -11.91 28.37 17.41
N VAL A 178 -12.13 29.68 17.32
CA VAL A 178 -13.29 30.32 17.94
C VAL A 178 -14.47 30.20 16.98
N ILE A 179 -15.44 29.37 17.33
CA ILE A 179 -16.70 29.20 16.60
C ILE A 179 -17.82 29.87 17.39
N THR A 180 -18.70 30.60 16.70
CA THR A 180 -19.97 31.06 17.26
C THR A 180 -21.12 30.12 16.86
N PRO A 181 -22.21 30.03 17.65
CA PRO A 181 -23.32 29.11 17.37
C PRO A 181 -23.93 29.28 15.96
N GLU A 182 -23.93 30.50 15.43
CA GLU A 182 -24.49 30.84 14.12
C GLU A 182 -23.68 30.21 12.97
N MET A 183 -22.40 29.94 13.19
CA MET A 183 -21.50 29.35 12.20
C MET A 183 -21.65 27.82 12.09
N LEU A 184 -22.26 27.17 13.10
CA LEU A 184 -22.28 25.70 13.19
C LEU A 184 -23.00 25.03 12.03
N ALA A 185 -24.13 25.58 11.60
CA ALA A 185 -24.88 25.01 10.47
C ALA A 185 -24.05 25.05 9.19
N GLN A 186 -23.35 26.17 8.95
CA GLN A 186 -22.49 26.35 7.79
C GLN A 186 -21.27 25.42 7.85
N ILE A 187 -20.60 25.33 8.99
CA ILE A 187 -19.43 24.47 9.18
C ILE A 187 -19.81 22.99 8.98
N ASN A 188 -20.94 22.54 9.52
CA ASN A 188 -21.43 21.18 9.28
C ASN A 188 -21.65 20.91 7.79
N GLN A 189 -22.24 21.87 7.08
CA GLN A 189 -22.47 21.77 5.64
C GLN A 189 -21.16 21.76 4.84
N ASP A 190 -20.19 22.60 5.19
CA ASP A 190 -18.88 22.67 4.54
C ASP A 190 -18.07 21.39 4.75
N CYS A 191 -18.09 20.84 5.97
CA CYS A 191 -17.53 19.52 6.27
C CYS A 191 -18.17 18.42 5.43
N ALA A 192 -19.51 18.37 5.39
CA ALA A 192 -20.26 17.37 4.62
C ALA A 192 -19.99 17.47 3.11
N ASN A 193 -19.83 18.68 2.58
CA ASN A 193 -19.55 18.93 1.17
C ASN A 193 -18.08 18.64 0.80
N ALA A 194 -17.14 19.02 1.66
CA ALA A 194 -15.71 18.88 1.37
C ALA A 194 -15.22 17.43 1.53
N LEU A 195 -15.76 16.68 2.50
CA LEU A 195 -15.28 15.34 2.84
C LEU A 195 -15.26 14.39 1.61
N PRO A 196 -16.33 14.26 0.80
CA PRO A 196 -16.31 13.40 -0.38
C PRO A 196 -15.25 13.79 -1.42
N GLU A 197 -14.95 15.08 -1.60
CA GLU A 197 -13.91 15.55 -2.52
C GLU A 197 -12.51 15.28 -1.98
N MET A 198 -12.29 15.59 -0.70
CA MET A 198 -11.03 15.32 0.00
C MET A 198 -10.65 13.86 -0.09
N LEU A 199 -11.62 12.96 0.12
CA LEU A 199 -11.40 11.52 0.09
C LEU A 199 -11.21 10.96 -1.33
N ARG A 200 -11.39 11.75 -2.39
CA ARG A 200 -11.15 11.33 -3.80
C ARG A 200 -9.90 11.95 -4.40
N SER A 201 -9.45 13.10 -3.90
CA SER A 201 -8.33 13.86 -4.45
C SER A 201 -7.21 14.01 -3.45
N ASN A 202 -6.03 13.46 -3.77
CA ASN A 202 -4.82 13.65 -2.98
C ASN A 202 -4.47 15.13 -2.78
N ALA A 203 -4.68 15.98 -3.79
CA ALA A 203 -4.37 17.41 -3.68
C ALA A 203 -5.29 18.13 -2.67
N LYS A 204 -6.58 17.78 -2.65
CA LYS A 204 -7.53 18.30 -1.66
C LYS A 204 -7.21 17.78 -0.26
N LEU A 205 -6.89 16.49 -0.16
CA LEU A 205 -6.49 15.86 1.09
C LEU A 205 -5.23 16.51 1.67
N ALA A 206 -4.20 16.73 0.86
CA ALA A 206 -2.94 17.36 1.26
C ALA A 206 -3.08 18.83 1.70
N GLY A 207 -4.19 19.49 1.35
CA GLY A 207 -4.51 20.82 1.87
C GLY A 207 -4.96 20.83 3.33
N ILE A 208 -5.35 19.69 3.88
CA ILE A 208 -5.86 19.55 5.25
C ILE A 208 -5.00 18.57 6.06
N VAL A 209 -4.55 17.47 5.49
CA VAL A 209 -3.66 16.50 6.13
C VAL A 209 -2.22 16.86 5.78
N SER A 210 -1.42 17.23 6.78
CA SER A 210 0.00 17.55 6.59
C SER A 210 0.88 16.30 6.60
N ARG A 211 0.54 15.32 7.45
CA ARG A 211 1.33 14.10 7.64
C ARG A 211 0.50 12.97 8.24
N ILE A 212 0.83 11.74 7.87
CA ILE A 212 0.32 10.53 8.50
C ILE A 212 1.53 9.69 8.93
N THR A 213 1.71 9.53 10.23
CA THR A 213 2.82 8.78 10.82
C THR A 213 2.33 7.41 11.27
N ILE A 214 2.96 6.35 10.76
CA ILE A 214 2.61 4.98 11.07
C ILE A 214 3.56 4.47 12.15
N ARG A 215 3.01 4.19 13.32
CA ARG A 215 3.71 3.57 14.45
C ARG A 215 3.35 2.09 14.55
N THR A 216 3.96 1.41 15.50
CA THR A 216 3.76 -0.03 15.73
C THR A 216 2.36 -0.37 16.21
N ASP A 217 1.75 0.53 16.98
CA ASP A 217 0.50 0.37 17.73
C ASP A 217 -0.58 1.40 17.36
N ARG A 218 -0.21 2.46 16.62
CA ARG A 218 -1.14 3.52 16.22
C ARG A 218 -0.76 4.19 14.92
N ILE A 219 -1.72 4.93 14.36
CA ILE A 219 -1.53 5.85 13.25
C ILE A 219 -1.84 7.25 13.75
N ASP A 220 -0.90 8.18 13.57
CA ASP A 220 -1.08 9.59 13.90
C ASP A 220 -1.37 10.34 12.59
N ILE A 221 -2.51 11.03 12.52
CA ILE A 221 -2.92 11.88 11.40
C ILE A 221 -2.79 13.34 11.84
N GLU A 222 -1.77 14.01 11.31
CA GLU A 222 -1.53 15.43 11.52
C GLU A 222 -2.34 16.24 10.51
N LEU A 223 -3.19 17.13 11.01
CA LEU A 223 -4.01 18.05 10.25
C LEU A 223 -3.44 19.46 10.33
N ALA A 224 -3.34 20.14 9.20
CA ALA A 224 -2.90 21.53 9.12
C ALA A 224 -4.01 22.47 9.56
N LEU A 225 -3.73 23.30 10.58
CA LEU A 225 -4.67 24.29 11.08
C LEU A 225 -5.16 25.22 9.97
N ALA A 226 -4.25 25.71 9.12
CA ALA A 226 -4.59 26.57 7.99
C ALA A 226 -5.62 25.92 7.03
N GLY A 227 -5.54 24.60 6.85
CA GLY A 227 -6.50 23.84 6.06
C GLY A 227 -7.88 23.77 6.72
N ILE A 228 -7.92 23.51 8.04
CA ILE A 228 -9.16 23.43 8.82
C ILE A 228 -9.83 24.81 8.93
N SER A 229 -9.06 25.85 9.27
CA SER A 229 -9.52 27.23 9.29
C SER A 229 -10.16 27.66 7.98
N LYS A 230 -9.51 27.33 6.86
CA LYS A 230 -10.05 27.61 5.52
C LYS A 230 -11.34 26.82 5.25
N LEU A 231 -11.41 25.56 5.69
CA LEU A 231 -12.61 24.74 5.56
C LEU A 231 -13.78 25.31 6.36
N PHE A 232 -13.51 25.82 7.57
CA PHE A 232 -14.55 26.34 8.48
C PHE A 232 -14.91 27.79 8.18
N GLY A 233 -14.14 28.49 7.33
CA GLY A 233 -14.29 29.93 7.12
C GLY A 233 -13.95 30.77 8.35
N VAL A 234 -13.15 30.23 9.28
CA VAL A 234 -12.78 30.89 10.55
C VAL A 234 -11.28 31.23 10.51
N PRO A 235 -10.87 32.47 10.85
CA PRO A 235 -9.45 32.81 10.92
C PRO A 235 -8.73 31.98 12.00
N ALA A 236 -7.54 31.47 11.65
CA ALA A 236 -6.66 30.83 12.63
C ALA A 236 -6.12 31.89 13.60
N SER A 237 -6.17 31.59 14.89
CA SER A 237 -5.50 32.38 15.93
C SER A 237 -3.98 32.35 15.71
N HIS A 238 -3.29 33.49 15.78
CA HIS A 238 -1.84 33.59 15.52
C HIS A 238 -0.93 32.82 16.51
N HIS A 239 -1.49 32.25 17.58
CA HIS A 239 -0.77 31.63 18.70
C HIS A 239 -1.01 30.13 18.88
N SER A 240 -1.82 29.47 18.04
CA SER A 240 -2.06 28.03 18.17
C SER A 240 -1.02 27.19 17.43
N GLU A 241 -0.84 25.95 17.89
CA GLU A 241 -0.04 24.95 17.18
C GLU A 241 -0.51 24.86 15.72
N GLN A 242 0.44 24.86 14.78
CA GLN A 242 0.10 24.88 13.33
C GLN A 242 -0.55 23.58 12.85
N THR A 243 -0.57 22.55 13.70
CA THR A 243 -1.10 21.23 13.38
C THR A 243 -1.82 20.61 14.57
N PHE A 244 -2.96 19.97 14.32
CA PHE A 244 -3.66 19.12 15.27
C PHE A 244 -3.42 17.64 14.93
N THR A 245 -3.20 16.78 15.92
CA THR A 245 -2.94 15.35 15.68
C THR A 245 -4.09 14.49 16.17
N GLN A 246 -4.74 13.77 15.25
CA GLN A 246 -5.68 12.71 15.56
C GLN A 246 -4.95 11.37 15.58
N SER A 247 -5.04 10.63 16.67
CA SER A 247 -4.43 9.30 16.78
C SER A 247 -5.49 8.20 16.73
N ALA A 248 -5.26 7.20 15.89
CA ALA A 248 -6.07 5.99 15.83
C ALA A 248 -5.23 4.81 16.27
N SER A 249 -5.64 4.13 17.34
CA SER A 249 -4.94 2.92 17.79
C SER A 249 -5.20 1.78 16.82
N VAL A 250 -4.19 1.49 16.00
CA VAL A 250 -4.24 0.52 14.92
C VAL A 250 -2.87 -0.12 14.80
N ARG A 251 -2.83 -1.45 14.85
CA ARG A 251 -1.62 -2.26 14.73
C ARG A 251 -1.58 -3.03 13.43
N LEU A 252 -0.38 -3.16 12.88
CA LEU A 252 -0.11 -4.09 11.79
C LEU A 252 -0.11 -5.52 12.34
N THR A 253 -0.98 -6.37 11.79
CA THR A 253 -1.03 -7.80 12.10
C THR A 253 -0.87 -8.60 10.82
N ARG A 254 -0.61 -9.91 10.95
CA ARG A 254 -0.59 -10.84 9.84
C ARG A 254 -1.77 -11.80 9.97
N THR A 255 -2.63 -11.82 8.95
CA THR A 255 -3.65 -12.86 8.77
C THR A 255 -3.21 -13.73 7.60
N GLY A 256 -2.67 -14.91 7.89
CA GLY A 256 -1.96 -15.73 6.90
C GLY A 256 -0.74 -15.00 6.33
N HIS A 257 -0.62 -14.94 5.00
CA HIS A 257 0.45 -14.20 4.30
C HIS A 257 0.14 -12.71 4.07
N VAL A 258 -1.03 -12.22 4.51
CA VAL A 258 -1.48 -10.86 4.26
C VAL A 258 -1.29 -10.00 5.50
N VAL A 259 -0.59 -8.87 5.35
CA VAL A 259 -0.51 -7.84 6.38
C VAL A 259 -1.87 -7.14 6.45
N ARG A 260 -2.45 -7.01 7.65
CA ARG A 260 -3.70 -6.27 7.89
C ARG A 260 -3.52 -5.19 8.96
N LEU A 261 -4.31 -4.13 8.89
CA LEU A 261 -4.45 -3.11 9.93
C LEU A 261 -5.66 -3.43 10.81
N VAL A 262 -5.47 -3.42 12.12
CA VAL A 262 -6.45 -3.87 13.12
C VAL A 262 -6.52 -2.85 14.25
N HIS A 263 -7.73 -2.44 14.65
CA HIS A 263 -7.93 -1.55 15.79
C HIS A 263 -7.67 -2.27 17.13
N ASP A 264 -7.49 -1.55 18.23
CA ASP A 264 -7.21 -2.14 19.56
C ASP A 264 -8.23 -3.19 20.03
N ASN A 265 -9.49 -3.05 19.61
CA ASN A 265 -10.55 -4.02 19.88
C ASN A 265 -10.40 -5.35 19.11
N GLY A 266 -9.35 -5.50 18.28
CA GLY A 266 -9.09 -6.68 17.48
C GLY A 266 -9.91 -6.79 16.20
N VAL A 267 -10.70 -5.78 15.84
CA VAL A 267 -11.49 -5.74 14.60
C VAL A 267 -10.62 -5.21 13.45
N ALA A 268 -10.69 -5.86 12.28
CA ALA A 268 -10.02 -5.37 11.08
C ALA A 268 -10.53 -3.97 10.69
N ALA A 269 -9.63 -3.07 10.31
CA ALA A 269 -9.99 -1.70 9.92
C ALA A 269 -10.96 -1.64 8.73
N LEU A 270 -10.86 -2.61 7.81
CA LEU A 270 -11.86 -2.83 6.78
C LEU A 270 -12.94 -3.80 7.29
N LYS A 271 -14.15 -3.27 7.51
CA LYS A 271 -15.38 -4.07 7.66
C LYS A 271 -15.79 -4.65 6.31
N GLN A 272 -15.04 -5.62 5.80
CA GLN A 272 -15.35 -6.31 4.55
C GLN A 272 -15.31 -7.81 4.79
N ALA A 273 -16.42 -8.49 4.48
CA ALA A 273 -16.49 -9.94 4.54
C ALA A 273 -15.41 -10.56 3.65
N ASP A 274 -14.67 -11.53 4.19
CA ASP A 274 -13.70 -12.28 3.41
C ASP A 274 -14.45 -13.17 2.40
N PRO A 275 -14.33 -12.92 1.07
CA PRO A 275 -15.09 -13.67 0.08
C PRO A 275 -14.77 -15.17 0.10
N SER A 276 -13.57 -15.56 0.54
CA SER A 276 -13.20 -16.96 0.68
C SER A 276 -13.94 -17.63 1.84
N LEU A 277 -14.10 -16.93 2.97
CA LEU A 277 -14.81 -17.42 4.14
C LEU A 277 -16.32 -17.49 3.88
N VAL A 278 -16.88 -16.48 3.21
CA VAL A 278 -18.29 -16.51 2.77
C VAL A 278 -18.56 -17.72 1.87
N ARG A 279 -17.69 -17.98 0.88
CA ARG A 279 -17.79 -19.17 0.02
C ARG A 279 -17.71 -20.48 0.81
N LEU A 280 -16.85 -20.54 1.85
CA LEU A 280 -16.75 -21.72 2.70
C LEU A 280 -18.04 -21.98 3.49
N ILE A 281 -18.69 -20.95 4.02
CA ILE A 281 -19.98 -21.09 4.73
C ILE A 281 -21.07 -21.57 3.77
N LEU A 282 -21.14 -21.00 2.56
CA LEU A 282 -22.10 -21.43 1.54
C LEU A 282 -21.90 -22.91 1.18
N LYS A 283 -20.65 -23.32 0.95
CA LYS A 283 -20.31 -24.74 0.72
C LYS A 283 -20.69 -25.62 1.90
N ALA A 284 -20.39 -25.20 3.12
CA ALA A 284 -20.69 -25.96 4.33
C ALA A 284 -22.19 -26.22 4.48
N ARG A 285 -23.03 -25.18 4.32
CA ARG A 285 -24.49 -25.30 4.39
C ARG A 285 -25.05 -26.16 3.26
N HIS A 286 -24.54 -26.00 2.04
CA HIS A 286 -24.95 -26.82 0.91
C HIS A 286 -24.64 -28.30 1.13
N TRP A 287 -23.38 -28.62 1.48
CA TRP A 287 -22.95 -29.98 1.76
C TRP A 287 -23.68 -30.60 2.95
N TRP A 288 -23.93 -29.84 4.02
CA TRP A 288 -24.73 -30.31 5.14
C TRP A 288 -26.16 -30.65 4.72
N ASN A 289 -26.82 -29.78 3.94
CA ASN A 289 -28.18 -30.03 3.46
C ASN A 289 -28.29 -31.30 2.61
N GLU A 290 -27.27 -31.63 1.83
CA GLU A 290 -27.24 -32.89 1.07
C GLU A 290 -26.98 -34.10 1.98
N LEU A 291 -26.00 -34.02 2.88
CA LEU A 291 -25.69 -35.09 3.83
C LEU A 291 -26.86 -35.39 4.77
N ALA A 292 -27.59 -34.36 5.18
CA ALA A 292 -28.75 -34.47 6.08
C ALA A 292 -29.92 -35.25 5.44
N LYS A 293 -29.97 -35.37 4.11
CA LYS A 293 -30.96 -36.22 3.42
C LYS A 293 -30.63 -37.71 3.56
N GLY A 294 -29.41 -38.07 3.94
CA GLY A 294 -28.95 -39.46 4.09
C GLY A 294 -28.68 -40.21 2.78
N GLU A 295 -28.88 -39.57 1.63
CA GLU A 295 -28.73 -40.18 0.29
C GLU A 295 -27.26 -40.26 -0.16
N ILE A 296 -26.40 -39.41 0.39
CA ILE A 296 -24.98 -39.34 0.04
C ILE A 296 -24.11 -39.43 1.29
N THR A 297 -22.92 -40.02 1.14
CA THR A 297 -21.91 -40.09 2.21
C THR A 297 -20.82 -39.05 1.99
N ILE A 298 -20.04 -38.79 3.03
CA ILE A 298 -18.87 -37.90 2.95
C ILE A 298 -17.87 -38.38 1.88
N GLN A 299 -17.71 -39.69 1.71
CA GLN A 299 -16.82 -40.29 0.72
C GLN A 299 -17.30 -40.01 -0.71
N ILE A 300 -18.61 -40.18 -0.97
CA ILE A 300 -19.21 -39.90 -2.28
C ILE A 300 -19.08 -38.41 -2.61
N LEU A 301 -19.40 -37.55 -1.63
CA LEU A 301 -19.29 -36.10 -1.78
C LEU A 301 -17.84 -35.64 -2.03
N ALA A 302 -16.88 -36.24 -1.34
CA ALA A 302 -15.45 -35.95 -1.51
C ALA A 302 -14.97 -36.25 -2.94
N VAL A 303 -15.34 -37.41 -3.48
CA VAL A 303 -15.03 -37.80 -4.86
C VAL A 303 -15.66 -36.81 -5.85
N ARG A 304 -16.94 -36.47 -5.67
CA ARG A 304 -17.67 -35.53 -6.55
C ARG A 304 -17.02 -34.14 -6.58
N GLU A 305 -16.59 -33.65 -5.44
CA GLU A 305 -16.00 -32.31 -5.28
C GLU A 305 -14.48 -32.28 -5.58
N GLY A 306 -13.86 -33.44 -5.84
CA GLY A 306 -12.43 -33.54 -6.11
C GLY A 306 -11.55 -33.17 -4.90
N VAL A 307 -12.01 -33.41 -3.68
CA VAL A 307 -11.32 -33.05 -2.43
C VAL A 307 -11.30 -34.22 -1.45
N SER A 308 -10.44 -34.15 -0.43
CA SER A 308 -10.40 -35.22 0.59
C SER A 308 -11.65 -35.26 1.47
N ALA A 309 -12.04 -36.46 1.93
CA ALA A 309 -13.11 -36.64 2.92
C ALA A 309 -12.88 -35.82 4.20
N SER A 310 -11.63 -35.78 4.69
CA SER A 310 -11.25 -34.94 5.85
C SER A 310 -11.52 -33.45 5.60
N TYR A 311 -11.31 -32.96 4.38
CA TYR A 311 -11.64 -31.56 4.05
C TYR A 311 -13.15 -31.33 4.05
N ILE A 312 -13.95 -32.22 3.45
CA ILE A 312 -15.42 -32.14 3.52
C ILE A 312 -15.88 -32.07 4.98
N THR A 313 -15.43 -32.98 5.84
CA THR A 313 -15.78 -32.99 7.27
C THR A 313 -15.43 -31.67 7.96
N ARG A 314 -14.24 -31.11 7.69
CA ARG A 314 -13.81 -29.84 8.31
C ARG A 314 -14.63 -28.64 7.84
N VAL A 315 -15.02 -28.61 6.57
CA VAL A 315 -15.86 -27.52 6.03
C VAL A 315 -17.29 -27.64 6.50
N VAL A 316 -17.89 -28.83 6.52
CA VAL A 316 -19.29 -29.04 6.96
C VAL A 316 -19.52 -28.53 8.39
N ARG A 317 -18.51 -28.58 9.27
CA ARG A 317 -18.58 -28.00 10.62
C ARG A 317 -18.95 -26.51 10.64
N LEU A 318 -18.61 -25.77 9.58
CA LEU A 318 -18.95 -24.35 9.47
C LEU A 318 -20.46 -24.12 9.27
N ALA A 319 -21.24 -25.14 8.91
CA ALA A 319 -22.70 -25.04 8.84
C ALA A 319 -23.33 -24.85 10.24
N PHE A 320 -22.60 -25.19 11.30
CA PHE A 320 -23.05 -25.16 12.69
C PHE A 320 -22.49 -23.98 13.50
N LEU A 321 -21.98 -22.96 12.81
CA LEU A 321 -21.59 -21.71 13.45
C LEU A 321 -22.81 -21.03 14.07
N ALA A 322 -22.62 -20.42 15.25
CA ALA A 322 -23.65 -19.61 15.89
C ALA A 322 -24.12 -18.48 14.94
N PRO A 323 -25.42 -18.12 14.94
CA PRO A 323 -25.97 -17.14 14.00
C PRO A 323 -25.24 -15.79 14.01
N ASP A 324 -24.90 -15.29 15.19
CA ASP A 324 -24.17 -14.03 15.41
C ASP A 324 -22.74 -14.06 14.85
N ILE A 325 -22.12 -15.24 14.79
CA ILE A 325 -20.82 -15.42 14.14
C ILE A 325 -20.96 -15.37 12.63
N VAL A 326 -22.02 -15.95 12.08
CA VAL A 326 -22.31 -15.86 10.64
C VAL A 326 -22.58 -14.41 10.25
N GLU A 327 -23.35 -13.68 11.06
CA GLU A 327 -23.55 -12.23 10.89
C GLU A 327 -22.23 -11.47 10.95
N ALA A 328 -21.36 -11.76 11.93
CA ALA A 328 -20.05 -11.13 12.03
C ALA A 328 -19.13 -11.42 10.83
N ILE A 329 -19.21 -12.62 10.26
CA ILE A 329 -18.48 -12.99 9.03
C ILE A 329 -18.99 -12.18 7.85
N LEU A 330 -20.30 -12.06 7.69
CA LEU A 330 -20.93 -11.28 6.61
C LEU A 330 -20.72 -9.77 6.78
N ALA A 331 -20.64 -9.28 8.02
CA ALA A 331 -20.35 -7.88 8.34
C ALA A 331 -18.85 -7.56 8.30
N GLY A 332 -17.97 -8.57 8.25
CA GLY A 332 -16.52 -8.39 8.29
C GLY A 332 -16.01 -7.89 9.66
N THR A 333 -16.74 -8.17 10.74
CA THR A 333 -16.44 -7.74 12.12
C THR A 333 -15.79 -8.83 12.97
N MET A 334 -15.39 -9.93 12.35
CA MET A 334 -14.66 -11.03 13.00
C MET A 334 -13.36 -10.55 13.63
N ARG A 335 -12.94 -11.21 14.71
CA ARG A 335 -11.62 -10.99 15.32
C ARG A 335 -10.51 -11.19 14.28
N ALA A 336 -9.52 -10.31 14.31
CA ALA A 336 -8.37 -10.35 13.43
C ALA A 336 -7.60 -11.68 13.53
N GLY A 337 -6.98 -12.09 12.42
CA GLY A 337 -6.27 -13.36 12.31
C GLY A 337 -7.16 -14.57 11.97
N ILE A 338 -8.49 -14.42 11.99
CA ILE A 338 -9.41 -15.48 11.55
C ILE A 338 -9.62 -15.37 10.04
N ASP A 339 -9.23 -16.42 9.32
CA ASP A 339 -9.47 -16.58 7.90
C ASP A 339 -10.05 -17.98 7.59
N GLY A 340 -10.41 -18.20 6.33
CA GLY A 340 -10.95 -19.50 5.87
C GLY A 340 -10.03 -20.67 6.17
N VAL A 341 -8.70 -20.47 6.09
CA VAL A 341 -7.73 -21.52 6.39
C VAL A 341 -7.79 -21.89 7.86
N THR A 342 -7.81 -20.90 8.74
CA THR A 342 -7.86 -21.08 10.20
C THR A 342 -9.17 -21.74 10.63
N MET A 343 -10.30 -21.36 10.03
CA MET A 343 -11.62 -21.94 10.34
C MET A 343 -11.77 -23.40 9.91
N VAL A 344 -11.05 -23.84 8.87
CA VAL A 344 -11.09 -25.22 8.36
C VAL A 344 -10.00 -26.10 9.01
N ARG A 345 -9.25 -25.61 10.01
CA ARG A 345 -8.31 -26.45 10.78
C ARG A 345 -9.08 -27.43 11.66
N THR A 346 -8.47 -28.60 11.90
CA THR A 346 -9.00 -29.58 12.85
C THR A 346 -9.14 -28.94 14.22
N GLY A 347 -10.34 -29.06 14.82
CA GLY A 347 -10.64 -28.47 16.14
C GLY A 347 -10.78 -26.94 16.16
N ALA A 348 -10.87 -26.29 14.99
CA ALA A 348 -11.01 -24.83 14.93
C ALA A 348 -12.37 -24.34 15.45
N VAL A 349 -13.44 -25.08 15.16
CA VAL A 349 -14.83 -24.75 15.52
C VAL A 349 -15.26 -25.64 16.69
N PRO A 350 -15.40 -25.08 17.91
CA PRO A 350 -16.02 -25.78 19.03
C PRO A 350 -17.48 -26.14 18.74
N GLU A 351 -17.99 -27.21 19.34
CA GLU A 351 -19.40 -27.61 19.24
C GLU A 351 -20.32 -26.66 20.03
N ASP A 352 -19.78 -26.07 21.10
CA ASP A 352 -20.46 -25.13 21.98
C ASP A 352 -20.40 -23.69 21.42
N TRP A 353 -21.57 -23.05 21.27
CA TRP A 353 -21.69 -21.70 20.71
C TRP A 353 -21.04 -20.61 21.57
N ASP A 354 -21.03 -20.72 22.90
CA ASP A 354 -20.38 -19.72 23.74
C ASP A 354 -18.86 -19.79 23.61
N LYS A 355 -18.33 -21.02 23.46
CA LYS A 355 -16.92 -21.22 23.10
C LYS A 355 -16.61 -20.70 21.69
N GLN A 356 -17.53 -20.84 20.74
CA GLN A 356 -17.37 -20.24 19.42
C GLN A 356 -17.32 -18.71 19.51
N ARG A 357 -18.23 -18.07 20.27
CA ARG A 357 -18.29 -16.61 20.47
C ARG A 357 -17.00 -16.07 21.08
N MET A 358 -16.53 -16.66 22.17
CA MET A 358 -15.27 -16.28 22.81
C MET A 358 -14.06 -16.40 21.88
N ARG A 359 -14.10 -17.36 20.95
CA ARG A 359 -13.01 -17.60 20.00
C ARG A 359 -13.04 -16.68 18.79
N PHE A 360 -14.23 -16.38 18.27
CA PHE A 360 -14.38 -15.76 16.96
C PHE A 360 -14.83 -14.30 16.99
N LEU A 361 -15.57 -13.88 18.02
CA LEU A 361 -16.01 -12.50 18.18
C LEU A 361 -15.00 -11.66 18.98
N SER A 362 -14.91 -10.38 18.65
CA SER A 362 -14.20 -9.36 19.43
C SER A 362 -15.11 -8.81 20.53
N GLY A 363 -14.59 -8.66 21.77
CA GLY A 363 -15.32 -7.99 22.86
C GLY A 363 -16.16 -8.88 23.78
N VAL A 364 -16.13 -10.21 23.62
CA VAL A 364 -16.69 -11.14 24.62
C VAL A 364 -15.62 -11.38 25.70
N SER A 365 -15.55 -10.47 26.66
CA SER A 365 -14.90 -10.74 27.95
C SER A 365 -15.75 -11.78 28.67
N GLY A 366 -15.12 -12.83 29.19
CA GLY A 366 -15.77 -13.80 30.06
C GLY A 366 -16.23 -13.18 31.37
#